data_AF-A0A2N1DGK6-F1
#
_entry.id   AF-A0A2N1DGK6-F1
#
_cell.length_a   1.000
_cell.length_b   1.000
_cell.length_c   1.000
_cell.angle_alpha   90.00
_cell.angle_beta   90.00
_cell.angle_gamma   90.00
#
_symmetry.space_group_name_H-M   'P 1'
#
loop_
_entity.id
_entity.type
_entity.pdbx_description
1 polymer ?
#
loop_
_entity_poly.entity_id
_entity_poly.type
_entity_poly.pdbx_seq_one_letter_code
_entity_poly.pdbx_strand_id
1 'polypeptide(L)'
;MEKKTTYWQENLRLIAICLVIWFIVSFGFGLLLVEPLNEFRLGGYKLGFWFAQQGSIYTFVGLIFWYSHKMNKLDKKYESEDGS
;
A
#
# COMPACT_ATOMS: atom_id res chain seq x y z
N MET A 1 1.77 9.71 -30.71
CA MET A 1 2.29 8.62 -29.86
C MET A 1 2.39 9.00 -28.37
N GLU A 2 1.90 10.17 -27.94
CA GLU A 2 2.04 10.69 -26.56
C GLU A 2 1.09 10.09 -25.49
N LYS A 3 -0.09 9.58 -25.86
CA LYS A 3 -1.08 9.10 -24.86
C LYS A 3 -0.62 7.83 -24.11
N LYS A 4 0.10 6.92 -24.78
CA LYS A 4 0.62 5.68 -24.15
C LYS A 4 1.68 5.95 -23.08
N THR A 5 2.49 6.99 -23.26
CA THR A 5 3.59 7.30 -22.34
C THR A 5 3.08 7.83 -20.99
N THR A 6 1.99 8.62 -20.99
CA THR A 6 1.43 9.17 -19.75
C THR A 6 0.76 8.10 -18.88
N TYR A 7 0.01 7.18 -19.50
CA TYR A 7 -0.57 6.04 -18.77
C TYR A 7 0.52 5.18 -18.11
N TRP A 8 1.62 4.95 -18.84
CA TRP A 8 2.74 4.16 -18.34
C TRP A 8 3.48 4.84 -17.18
N GLN A 9 3.70 6.16 -17.26
CA GLN A 9 4.31 6.94 -16.17
C GLN A 9 3.45 6.98 -14.91
N GLU A 10 2.12 7.13 -15.04
CA GLU A 10 1.22 7.11 -13.89
C GLU A 10 1.15 5.73 -13.25
N ASN A 11 1.18 4.65 -14.04
CA ASN A 11 1.23 3.29 -13.52
C ASN A 11 2.55 3.02 -12.78
N LEU A 12 3.68 3.48 -13.34
CA LEU A 12 4.98 3.49 -12.67
C LEU A 12 4.96 4.27 -11.34
N ARG A 13 4.24 5.39 -11.29
CA ARG A 13 4.06 6.18 -10.07
C ARG A 13 3.25 5.42 -9.02
N LEU A 14 2.21 4.67 -9.42
CA LEU A 14 1.46 3.81 -8.51
C LEU A 14 2.34 2.68 -7.94
N ILE A 15 3.14 2.04 -8.79
CA ILE A 15 4.12 1.02 -8.36
C ILE A 15 5.14 1.62 -7.39
N ALA A 16 5.68 2.81 -7.68
CA ALA A 16 6.62 3.50 -6.82
C ALA A 16 6.01 3.83 -5.44
N ILE A 17 4.75 4.26 -5.39
CA ILE A 17 4.04 4.47 -4.11
C ILE A 17 3.84 3.15 -3.37
N CYS A 18 3.48 2.07 -4.08
CA CYS A 18 3.36 0.75 -3.48
C CYS A 18 4.68 0.30 -2.82
N LEU A 19 5.81 0.52 -3.51
CA LEU A 19 7.15 0.23 -2.98
C LEU A 19 7.51 1.10 -1.77
N VAL A 20 7.19 2.39 -1.80
CA VAL A 20 7.44 3.30 -0.67
C VAL A 20 6.62 2.89 0.55
N ILE A 21 5.32 2.59 0.38
CA ILE A 21 4.49 2.16 1.51
C ILE A 21 4.95 0.79 2.02
N TRP A 22 5.28 -0.14 1.12
CA TRP A 22 5.84 -1.43 1.50
C TRP A 22 7.14 -1.28 2.31
N PHE A 23 8.01 -0.33 1.92
CA PHE A 23 9.21 0.01 2.68
C PHE A 23 8.88 0.62 4.04
N ILE A 24 7.99 1.62 4.10
CA ILE A 24 7.56 2.26 5.35
C ILE A 24 6.93 1.25 6.30
N VAL A 25 6.18 0.28 5.81
CA VAL A 25 5.56 -0.74 6.65
C VAL A 25 6.61 -1.75 7.12
N SER A 26 7.43 -2.27 6.21
CA SER A 26 8.47 -3.23 6.58
C SER A 26 9.46 -2.65 7.58
N PHE A 27 9.83 -1.37 7.44
CA PHE A 27 10.76 -0.68 8.33
C PHE A 27 10.07 -0.02 9.54
N GLY A 28 8.99 0.73 9.32
CA GLY A 28 8.31 1.55 10.33
C GLY A 28 7.39 0.77 11.26
N PHE A 29 6.64 -0.22 10.76
CA PHE A 29 5.87 -1.09 11.66
C PHE A 29 6.76 -2.09 12.42
N GLY A 30 7.89 -2.49 11.81
CA GLY A 30 8.86 -3.38 12.44
C GLY A 30 9.68 -2.75 13.57
N LEU A 31 10.05 -1.46 13.45
CA LEU A 31 10.90 -0.76 14.43
C LEU A 31 10.14 0.21 15.35
N LEU A 32 9.20 1.01 14.82
CA LEU A 32 8.63 2.17 15.52
C LEU A 32 7.32 1.86 16.25
N LEU A 33 6.49 0.98 15.68
CA LEU A 33 5.20 0.59 16.28
C LEU A 33 5.27 -0.68 17.14
N VAL A 34 6.39 -1.38 17.15
CA VAL A 34 6.58 -2.60 17.95
C VAL A 34 6.56 -2.29 19.45
N GLU A 35 6.99 -1.10 19.86
CA GLU A 35 7.03 -0.64 21.25
C GLU A 35 5.62 -0.36 21.83
N PRO A 36 4.78 0.51 21.21
CA PRO A 36 3.42 0.75 21.71
C PRO A 36 2.50 -0.48 21.55
N LEU A 37 2.70 -1.33 20.52
CA LEU A 37 1.95 -2.59 20.41
C LEU A 37 2.40 -3.65 21.43
N ASN A 38 3.61 -3.55 22.00
CA ASN A 38 4.05 -4.46 23.05
C ASN A 38 3.40 -4.17 24.41
N GLU A 39 2.87 -2.95 24.62
CA GLU A 39 2.07 -2.64 25.81
C GLU A 39 0.70 -3.33 25.78
N PHE A 40 0.11 -3.51 24.60
CA PHE A 40 -1.15 -4.22 24.47
C PHE A 40 -0.93 -5.75 24.37
N ARG A 41 -1.27 -6.46 25.43
CA ARG A 41 -1.28 -7.93 25.46
C ARG A 41 -2.70 -8.44 25.19
N LEU A 42 -2.98 -8.84 23.95
CA LEU A 42 -4.22 -9.55 23.62
C LEU A 42 -4.07 -11.03 24.02
N GLY A 43 -4.75 -11.43 25.10
CA GLY A 43 -4.91 -12.85 25.47
C GLY A 43 -3.63 -13.61 25.80
N GLY A 44 -2.59 -12.94 26.33
CA GLY A 44 -1.33 -13.58 26.77
C GLY A 44 -0.18 -13.53 25.77
N TYR A 45 -0.42 -13.10 24.52
CA TYR A 45 0.62 -12.91 23.50
C TYR A 45 0.85 -11.41 23.22
N LYS A 46 2.10 -11.06 22.91
CA LYS A 46 2.49 -9.71 22.53
C LYS A 46 1.93 -9.38 21.15
N LEU A 47 1.04 -8.39 21.05
CA LEU A 47 0.48 -7.94 19.77
C LEU A 47 1.56 -7.53 18.78
N GLY A 48 2.62 -6.89 19.26
CA GLY A 48 3.78 -6.56 18.44
C GLY A 48 4.38 -7.77 17.73
N PHE A 49 4.38 -8.95 18.35
CA PHE A 49 4.89 -10.19 17.75
C PHE A 49 3.94 -10.76 16.68
N TRP A 50 2.62 -10.73 16.93
CA TRP A 50 1.62 -11.11 15.95
C TRP A 50 1.62 -10.18 14.73
N PHE A 51 1.80 -8.87 14.96
CA PHE A 51 1.94 -7.88 13.90
C PHE A 51 3.26 -8.02 13.13
N ALA A 52 4.35 -8.39 13.80
CA ALA A 52 5.61 -8.70 13.12
C ALA A 52 5.47 -9.89 12.16
N GLN A 53 4.59 -10.86 12.47
CA GLN A 53 4.41 -12.08 11.68
C GLN A 53 3.33 -11.97 10.60
N GLN A 54 2.16 -11.40 10.94
CA GLN A 54 0.99 -11.29 10.06
C GLN A 54 0.73 -9.87 9.54
N GLY A 55 1.32 -8.85 10.16
CA GLY A 55 1.08 -7.44 9.82
C GLY A 55 1.58 -7.06 8.41
N SER A 56 2.62 -7.71 7.89
CA SER A 56 3.06 -7.48 6.51
C SER A 56 1.99 -7.91 5.51
N ILE A 57 1.28 -9.01 5.79
CA ILE A 57 0.20 -9.54 4.93
C ILE A 57 -1.02 -8.62 4.94
N TYR A 58 -1.44 -8.14 6.11
CA TYR A 58 -2.57 -7.19 6.21
C TYR A 58 -2.26 -5.89 5.49
N THR A 59 -1.03 -5.40 5.62
CA THR A 59 -0.59 -4.22 4.89
C THR A 59 -0.55 -4.47 3.39
N PHE A 60 -0.03 -5.62 2.96
CA PHE A 60 0.01 -5.99 1.55
C PHE A 60 -1.38 -6.02 0.92
N VAL A 61 -2.37 -6.60 1.61
CA VAL A 61 -3.77 -6.59 1.16
C VAL A 61 -4.33 -5.16 1.11
N GLY A 62 -4.07 -4.34 2.14
CA GLY A 62 -4.49 -2.93 2.15
C GLY A 62 -3.88 -2.11 1.01
N LEU A 63 -2.61 -2.37 0.69
CA LEU A 63 -1.90 -1.78 -0.45
C LEU A 63 -2.53 -2.16 -1.78
N ILE A 64 -2.90 -3.42 -1.97
CA ILE A 64 -3.59 -3.89 -3.18
C ILE A 64 -4.93 -3.18 -3.35
N PHE A 65 -5.73 -3.07 -2.27
CA PHE A 65 -7.00 -2.36 -2.32
C PHE A 65 -6.81 -0.87 -2.63
N TRP A 66 -5.84 -0.22 -2.00
CA TRP A 66 -5.53 1.18 -2.26
C TRP A 66 -5.08 1.42 -3.70
N TYR A 67 -4.16 0.58 -4.21
CA TYR A 67 -3.73 0.59 -5.60
C TYR A 67 -4.91 0.41 -6.56
N SER A 68 -5.76 -0.60 -6.33
CA SER A 68 -6.92 -0.90 -7.17
C SER A 68 -7.91 0.28 -7.20
N HIS A 69 -8.16 0.92 -6.06
CA HIS A 69 -9.02 2.10 -5.99
C HIS A 69 -8.44 3.30 -6.76
N LYS A 70 -7.12 3.52 -6.64
CA LYS A 70 -6.40 4.57 -7.38
C LYS A 70 -6.38 4.30 -8.89
N MET A 71 -6.15 3.05 -9.29
CA MET A 71 -6.19 2.60 -10.68
C MET A 71 -7.57 2.82 -11.28
N ASN A 72 -8.64 2.48 -10.56
CA ASN A 72 -10.01 2.68 -11.01
C ASN A 72 -10.35 4.17 -11.21
N LYS A 73 -9.77 5.06 -10.38
CA LYS A 73 -9.89 6.51 -10.56
C LYS A 73 -9.07 7.02 -11.76
N LEU A 74 -7.92 6.40 -12.03
CA LEU A 74 -7.07 6.72 -13.19
C LEU A 74 -7.76 6.29 -14.48
N ASP A 75 -8.29 5.06 -14.54
CA ASP A 75 -9.04 4.53 -15.68
C ASP A 75 -10.24 5.43 -16.02
N LYS A 76 -11.07 5.79 -15.02
CA LYS A 76 -12.19 6.72 -15.24
C LYS A 76 -11.76 8.07 -15.83
N LYS A 77 -10.56 8.53 -15.50
CA LYS A 77 -10.04 9.81 -15.99
C LYS A 77 -9.58 9.72 -17.45
N TYR A 78 -9.01 8.60 -17.87
CA TYR A 78 -8.58 8.38 -19.25
C TYR A 78 -9.71 7.90 -20.16
N GLU A 79 -10.66 7.12 -19.65
CA GLU A 79 -11.85 6.67 -20.38
C GLU A 79 -12.77 7.85 -20.79
N SER A 80 -12.73 8.95 -20.03
CA SER A 80 -13.43 10.19 -20.37
C SER A 80 -12.68 11.11 -21.35
N GLU A 81 -11.35 10.95 -21.51
CA GLU A 81 -10.52 11.75 -22.43
C GLU A 81 -10.35 11.13 -23.82
N ASP A 82 -10.59 9.82 -23.99
CA ASP A 82 -10.60 9.14 -25.30
C ASP A 82 -12.01 9.07 -25.94
N GLY A 83 -13.05 9.53 -25.26
CA GLY A 83 -14.46 9.47 -25.70
C GLY A 83 -15.04 10.75 -26.34
N SER A 84 -14.25 11.81 -26.55
CA SER A 84 -14.71 13.09 -27.14
C SER A 84 -13.96 13.47 -28.41
#